data_AF-K1U1K6-F1
#
_entry.id   AF-K1U1K6-F1
#
_cell.length_a   1.000
_cell.length_b   1.000
_cell.length_c   1.000
_cell.angle_alpha   90.00
_cell.angle_beta   90.00
_cell.angle_gamma   90.00
#
_symmetry.space_group_name_H-M   'P 1'
#
loop_
_entity.id
_entity.type
_entity.pdbx_description
1 polymer ?
#
loop_
_entity_poly.entity_id
_entity_poly.type
_entity_poly.pdbx_seq_one_letter_code
_entity_poly.pdbx_strand_id
1 'polypeptide(L)'
;RWYGSCDSKTLDKIALKKTSPPSRRSAEDKVKVGDVGVTTTRLALIGYAEINGDIVEVKSSDGFLNEKTPIIVDRIADGVLLVERLKQ
;
A
#
# COMPACT_ATOMS: atom_id res chain seq x y z
N ARG A 1 67.84 -11.69 7.93
CA ARG A 1 66.93 -11.16 8.98
C ARG A 1 65.51 -11.40 8.49
N TRP A 2 64.83 -12.41 9.04
CA TRP A 2 63.45 -12.76 8.70
C TRP A 2 62.45 -12.04 9.61
N TYR A 3 61.19 -12.09 9.19
CA TYR A 3 59.93 -11.70 9.85
C TYR A 3 59.55 -10.21 9.69
N GLY A 4 58.41 -9.86 9.09
CA GLY A 4 57.35 -10.69 8.50
C GLY A 4 56.37 -9.80 7.73
N SER A 5 56.03 -10.22 6.52
CA SER A 5 54.97 -9.60 5.72
C SER A 5 53.63 -9.94 6.37
N CYS A 6 52.94 -8.93 6.89
CA CYS A 6 51.66 -9.14 7.56
C CYS A 6 50.55 -9.32 6.51
N ASP A 7 49.81 -10.39 6.75
CA ASP A 7 48.82 -11.07 5.95
C ASP A 7 47.59 -10.20 5.59
N SER A 8 47.08 -10.52 4.40
CA SER A 8 45.86 -10.06 3.73
C SER A 8 44.68 -9.79 4.67
N LYS A 9 44.18 -8.56 4.70
CA LYS A 9 42.84 -8.28 5.25
C LYS A 9 41.78 -8.51 4.16
N THR A 10 41.54 -9.75 3.79
CA THR A 10 40.25 -10.16 3.21
C THR A 10 39.27 -10.41 4.34
N LEU A 11 38.81 -9.33 4.96
CA LEU A 11 37.57 -9.38 5.74
C LEU A 11 36.42 -9.24 4.75
N ASP A 12 36.00 -10.42 4.31
CA ASP A 12 34.63 -10.87 4.10
C ASP A 12 33.66 -9.89 3.44
N LYS A 13 33.17 -10.32 2.27
CA LYS A 13 31.98 -9.80 1.61
C LYS A 13 30.78 -10.05 2.54
N ILE A 14 30.54 -9.14 3.47
CA ILE A 14 29.34 -9.16 4.30
C ILE A 14 28.17 -8.66 3.46
N ALA A 15 27.67 -9.55 2.60
CA ALA A 15 26.32 -9.51 2.10
C ALA A 15 25.39 -9.71 3.30
N LEU A 16 24.95 -8.62 3.93
CA LEU A 16 23.94 -8.71 4.97
C LEU A 16 22.89 -7.60 4.83
N LYS A 17 21.84 -7.99 4.11
CA LYS A 17 20.46 -7.95 4.60
C LYS A 17 19.83 -6.55 4.67
N LYS A 18 19.37 -6.12 3.48
CA LYS A 18 18.07 -5.49 3.21
C LYS A 18 17.38 -4.98 4.49
N THR A 19 17.74 -3.76 4.90
CA THR A 19 16.98 -3.03 5.91
C THR A 19 15.62 -2.70 5.29
N SER A 20 14.63 -3.54 5.57
CA SER A 20 13.24 -3.17 5.31
C SER A 20 12.93 -2.04 6.27
N PRO A 21 12.61 -0.81 5.80
CA PRO A 21 12.11 0.20 6.71
C PRO A 21 10.85 -0.37 7.40
N PRO A 22 10.68 -0.16 8.72
CA PRO A 22 9.56 -0.69 9.46
C PRO A 22 8.26 -0.23 8.79
N SER A 23 7.45 -1.22 8.46
CA SER A 23 6.09 -1.19 7.97
C SER A 23 5.27 -0.03 8.57
N ARG A 24 5.27 1.11 7.89
CA ARG A 24 4.30 2.20 8.10
C ARG A 24 3.92 2.89 6.79
N ARG A 25 4.31 2.35 5.63
CA ARG A 25 4.04 2.95 4.31
C ARG A 25 3.18 2.09 3.39
N SER A 26 2.50 1.07 3.92
CA SER A 26 2.00 -0.03 3.09
C SER A 26 0.49 -0.20 3.10
N ALA A 27 -0.29 0.79 3.53
CA ALA A 27 -1.72 0.79 3.23
C ALA A 27 -1.90 1.08 1.73
N GLU A 28 -1.37 2.22 1.28
CA GLU A 28 -1.47 2.71 -0.10
C GLU A 28 -0.71 1.84 -1.11
N ASP A 29 0.44 1.25 -0.74
CA ASP A 29 1.25 0.39 -1.62
C ASP A 29 0.66 -1.03 -1.82
N LYS A 30 -0.21 -1.46 -0.89
CA LYS A 30 -0.85 -2.78 -0.97
C LYS A 30 -2.12 -2.76 -1.81
N VAL A 31 -2.82 -1.63 -1.89
CA VAL A 31 -4.07 -1.56 -2.64
C VAL A 31 -3.77 -1.53 -4.14
N LYS A 32 -4.37 -2.47 -4.87
CA LYS A 32 -4.27 -2.55 -6.33
C LYS A 32 -5.61 -2.23 -6.97
N VAL A 33 -5.55 -1.92 -8.26
CA VAL A 33 -6.75 -1.82 -9.08
C VAL A 33 -7.44 -3.18 -9.11
N GLY A 34 -8.76 -3.20 -8.90
CA GLY A 34 -9.57 -4.41 -8.77
C GLY A 34 -9.75 -4.91 -7.34
N ASP A 35 -9.12 -4.30 -6.33
CA ASP A 35 -9.39 -4.63 -4.94
C ASP A 35 -10.82 -4.24 -4.55
N VAL A 36 -11.42 -5.07 -3.69
CA VAL A 36 -12.76 -4.85 -3.16
C VAL A 36 -12.65 -4.32 -1.73
N GLY A 37 -13.41 -3.29 -1.42
CA GLY A 37 -13.49 -2.68 -0.11
C GLY A 37 -14.91 -2.49 0.35
N VAL A 38 -15.05 -2.01 1.58
CA VAL A 38 -16.33 -1.62 2.15
C VAL A 38 -16.29 -0.15 2.56
N THR A 39 -17.33 0.59 2.20
CA THR A 39 -17.47 1.99 2.62
C THR A 39 -17.70 2.07 4.12
N THR A 40 -16.80 2.77 4.82
CA THR A 40 -16.91 2.96 6.27
C THR A 40 -17.81 4.14 6.62
N THR A 41 -17.99 5.08 5.68
CA THR A 41 -18.83 6.26 5.83
C THR A 41 -19.65 6.52 4.57
N ARG A 42 -20.65 7.40 4.68
CA ARG A 42 -21.46 7.84 3.54
C ARG A 42 -20.62 8.69 2.58
N LEU A 43 -20.41 8.23 1.35
CA LEU A 43 -19.62 8.93 0.35
C LEU A 43 -20.51 9.95 -0.38
N ALA A 44 -20.23 11.24 -0.20
CA ALA A 44 -20.95 12.35 -0.83
C ALA A 44 -20.07 13.14 -1.83
N LEU A 45 -18.99 12.53 -2.33
CA LEU A 45 -18.07 12.91 -3.41
C LEU A 45 -16.72 12.21 -3.18
N ILE A 46 -16.17 12.40 -1.98
CA ILE A 46 -14.96 11.78 -1.46
C ILE A 46 -15.33 11.17 -0.11
N GLY A 47 -14.70 10.06 0.25
CA GLY A 47 -14.72 9.61 1.63
C GLY A 47 -13.82 8.41 1.82
N TYR A 48 -14.13 7.60 2.81
CA TYR A 48 -13.22 6.57 3.28
C TYR A 48 -13.83 5.19 3.09
N ALA A 49 -12.98 4.29 2.60
CA ALA A 49 -13.30 2.89 2.57
C ALA A 49 -12.18 2.10 3.21
N GLU A 50 -12.58 0.99 3.81
CA GLU A 50 -11.66 0.00 4.30
C GLU A 50 -11.35 -0.96 3.15
N ILE A 51 -10.09 -0.98 2.72
CA ILE A 51 -9.58 -1.88 1.69
C ILE A 51 -8.42 -2.68 2.29
N ASN A 52 -8.48 -4.00 2.24
CA ASN A 52 -7.49 -4.89 2.87
C ASN A 52 -7.24 -4.63 4.38
N GLY A 53 -8.20 -4.02 5.08
CA GLY A 53 -8.07 -3.67 6.50
C GLY A 53 -7.34 -2.35 6.77
N ASP A 54 -7.04 -1.57 5.73
CA ASP A 54 -6.50 -0.22 5.81
C ASP A 54 -7.55 0.81 5.39
N ILE A 55 -7.63 1.93 6.11
CA ILE A 55 -8.54 3.04 5.78
C ILE A 55 -7.87 3.90 4.72
N VAL A 56 -8.44 3.92 3.52
CA VAL A 56 -7.92 4.69 2.38
C VAL A 56 -8.96 5.66 1.87
N GLU A 57 -8.48 6.79 1.34
CA GLU A 57 -9.34 7.79 0.73
C GLU A 57 -9.77 7.30 -0.66
N VAL A 58 -11.08 7.19 -0.85
CA VAL A 58 -11.68 6.75 -2.10
C VAL A 58 -12.62 7.82 -2.62
N LYS A 59 -12.63 7.98 -3.93
CA LYS A 59 -13.55 8.84 -4.65
C LYS A 59 -14.50 7.98 -5.43
N SER A 60 -15.80 8.14 -5.19
CA SER A 60 -16.78 7.37 -5.93
C SER A 60 -17.23 8.11 -7.18
N SER A 61 -17.22 7.42 -8.31
CA SER A 61 -17.72 7.97 -9.59
C SER A 61 -19.23 8.23 -9.56
N ASP A 62 -20.00 7.49 -8.75
CA ASP A 62 -21.47 7.59 -8.63
C ASP A 62 -21.90 8.75 -7.70
N GLY A 63 -20.96 9.36 -6.97
CA GLY A 63 -21.19 10.52 -6.08
C GLY A 63 -22.00 10.24 -4.80
N PHE A 64 -22.80 9.17 -4.75
CA PHE A 64 -23.65 8.84 -3.61
C PHE A 64 -23.62 7.35 -3.28
N LEU A 65 -22.79 6.98 -2.30
CA LEU A 65 -22.80 5.61 -1.74
C LEU A 65 -23.21 5.63 -0.28
N ASN A 66 -24.01 4.63 0.08
CA ASN A 66 -24.35 4.36 1.47
C ASN A 66 -23.18 3.71 2.19
N GLU A 67 -23.17 3.82 3.51
CA GLU A 67 -22.27 3.07 4.37
C GLU A 67 -22.48 1.55 4.18
N LYS A 68 -21.43 0.75 4.36
CA LYS A 68 -21.44 -0.72 4.22
C LYS A 68 -21.77 -1.22 2.81
N THR A 69 -21.57 -0.37 1.81
CA THR A 69 -21.72 -0.78 0.40
C THR A 69 -20.39 -1.36 -0.07
N PRO A 70 -20.37 -2.57 -0.67
CA PRO A 70 -19.17 -3.10 -1.28
C PRO A 70 -18.82 -2.27 -2.52
N ILE A 71 -17.55 -1.93 -2.63
CA ILE A 71 -16.99 -1.13 -3.72
C ILE A 71 -15.79 -1.84 -4.31
N ILE A 72 -15.49 -1.56 -5.57
CA ILE A 72 -14.30 -2.06 -6.25
C ILE A 72 -13.46 -0.89 -6.78
N VAL A 73 -12.15 -1.00 -6.67
CA VAL A 73 -11.22 0.00 -7.23
C VAL A 73 -11.19 -0.14 -8.75
N ASP A 74 -11.70 0.86 -9.47
CA ASP A 74 -11.64 0.93 -10.94
C ASP A 74 -10.26 1.42 -11.41
N ARG A 75 -9.72 2.46 -10.76
CA ARG A 75 -8.39 3.01 -11.07
C ARG A 75 -7.83 3.84 -9.92
N ILE A 76 -6.51 4.04 -9.93
CA ILE A 76 -5.81 4.90 -8.97
C ILE A 76 -5.28 6.12 -9.73
N ALA A 77 -5.63 7.33 -9.28
CA ALA A 77 -5.23 8.58 -9.92
C ALA A 77 -4.76 9.59 -8.87
N ASP A 78 -3.52 10.07 -8.98
CA ASP A 78 -2.97 11.14 -8.14
C ASP A 78 -3.10 10.89 -6.61
N GLY A 79 -2.96 9.62 -6.20
CA GLY A 79 -3.13 9.21 -4.79
C GLY A 79 -4.58 9.03 -4.33
N VAL A 80 -5.55 9.33 -5.20
CA VAL A 80 -6.98 9.10 -4.95
C VAL A 80 -7.42 7.84 -5.67
N LEU A 81 -8.04 6.91 -4.92
CA LEU A 81 -8.59 5.69 -5.52
C LEU A 81 -9.98 5.98 -6.06
N LEU A 82 -10.17 5.84 -7.37
CA LEU A 82 -11.50 5.84 -7.96
C LEU A 82 -12.13 4.48 -7.76
N VAL A 83 -13.31 4.49 -7.16
CA VAL A 83 -14.05 3.29 -6.82
C VAL A 83 -15.46 3.33 -7.37
N GLU A 84 -15.94 2.18 -7.78
CA GLU A 84 -17.29 1.99 -8.28
C GLU A 84 -18.08 1.09 -7.34
N ARG A 85 -19.39 1.31 -7.30
CA ARG A 85 -20.32 0.44 -6.58
C ARG A 85 -20.31 -0.95 -7.20
N LEU A 86 -20.03 -1.98 -6.41
CA LEU A 86 -20.15 -3.35 -6.87
C LEU A 86 -21.65 -3.69 -6.91
N LYS A 87 -22.25 -3.65 -8.09
CA LYS A 87 -23.66 -4.00 -8.30
C LYS A 87 -23.74 -5.53 -8.47
N GLN A 88 -24.28 -6.22 -7.46
CA GLN A 88 -24.66 -7.63 -7.58
C GLN A 88 -25.87 -7.80 -8.49
#